data_AF-W1VLY9-F1
#
_entry.id   AF-W1VLY9-F1
#
_cell.length_a   1.000
_cell.length_b   1.000
_cell.length_c   1.000
_cell.angle_alpha   90.00
_cell.angle_beta   90.00
_cell.angle_gamma   90.00
#
_symmetry.space_group_name_H-M   'P 1'
#
loop_
_entity.id
_entity.type
_entity.pdbx_description
1 polymer ?
#
loop_
_entity_poly.entity_id
_entity_poly.type
_entity_poly.pdbx_seq_one_letter_code
_entity_poly.pdbx_strand_id
1 'polypeptide(L)'
;MRGRPLGRHRSPSPLIRRRTVAAVPEVARSCPQGPHPGPAPAQEPPLPPHQASTNPQASGHNSVETGALLGNGKQALSLVACALRDAGVHTVLAPRYSCETMLTPFELEGMHLRLVEVGDDLLLDPTELAHALDQEPGAAVLHCETYGAQASPSLTRLLRQARRAGSPVILDATHSLLERPELLATSPALPAGPWQVALA
;
A
#
# COMPACT_ATOMS: atom_id res chain seq x y z
N MET A 1 -2.79 42.82 56.91
CA MET A 1 -2.99 41.48 56.28
C MET A 1 -2.72 41.61 54.79
N ARG A 2 -1.72 40.91 54.26
CA ARG A 2 -1.35 40.94 52.82
C ARG A 2 -1.83 39.63 52.16
N GLY A 3 -2.74 39.74 51.19
CA GLY A 3 -3.21 38.60 50.39
C GLY A 3 -2.14 38.13 49.40
N ARG A 4 -1.85 36.83 49.39
CA ARG A 4 -0.95 36.16 48.43
C ARG A 4 -1.65 36.03 47.06
N PRO A 5 -0.94 36.20 45.92
CA PRO A 5 -1.52 35.88 44.62
C PRO A 5 -1.54 34.35 44.42
N LEU A 6 -2.67 33.85 43.93
CA LEU A 6 -2.88 32.45 43.56
C LEU A 6 -1.96 32.07 42.40
N GLY A 7 -1.26 30.95 42.56
CA GLY A 7 -0.29 30.42 41.60
C GLY A 7 -0.95 30.08 40.26
N ARG A 8 -0.25 30.40 39.17
CA ARG A 8 -0.59 29.97 37.82
C ARG A 8 -0.45 28.44 37.74
N HIS A 9 -1.56 27.73 37.61
CA HIS A 9 -1.54 26.33 37.19
C HIS A 9 -0.96 26.26 35.77
N ARG A 10 0.23 25.66 35.63
CA ARG A 10 0.73 25.21 34.33
C ARG A 10 -0.10 23.99 33.93
N SER A 11 -0.93 24.15 32.91
CA SER A 11 -1.59 23.03 32.25
C SER A 11 -0.53 22.12 31.62
N PRO A 12 -0.57 20.80 31.80
CA PRO A 12 0.38 19.91 31.17
C PRO A 12 0.14 19.94 29.65
N SER A 13 1.20 20.24 28.89
CA SER A 13 1.19 20.16 27.43
C SER A 13 0.69 18.77 26.98
N PRO A 14 -0.24 18.66 26.02
CA PRO A 14 -0.60 17.35 25.50
C PRO A 14 0.63 16.77 24.81
N LEU A 15 1.11 15.64 25.32
CA LEU A 15 2.09 14.80 24.64
C LEU A 15 1.46 14.36 23.32
N ILE A 16 1.78 15.06 22.24
CA ILE A 16 1.48 14.63 20.89
C ILE A 16 2.25 13.33 20.68
N ARG A 17 1.57 12.19 20.89
CA ARG A 17 2.05 10.88 20.45
C ARG A 17 2.13 10.95 18.92
N ARG A 18 3.35 11.10 18.40
CA ARG A 18 3.65 10.91 16.98
C ARG A 18 3.18 9.50 16.62
N ARG A 19 2.10 9.40 15.84
CA ARG A 19 1.62 8.14 15.30
C ARG A 19 2.34 7.92 13.97
N THR A 20 3.23 6.95 13.96
CA THR A 20 3.88 6.45 12.75
C THR A 20 2.83 5.76 11.88
N VAL A 21 2.76 6.11 10.61
CA VAL A 21 1.99 5.37 9.60
C VAL A 21 2.96 5.08 8.46
N ALA A 22 3.27 3.81 8.23
CA ALA A 22 4.03 3.37 7.07
C ALA A 22 3.03 3.09 5.94
N ALA A 23 3.16 3.80 4.81
CA ALA A 23 2.45 3.47 3.58
C ALA A 23 3.47 2.90 2.59
N VAL A 24 3.23 1.66 2.14
CA VAL A 24 4.03 1.00 1.11
C VAL A 24 3.18 0.92 -0.16
N PRO A 25 3.40 1.80 -1.14
CA PRO A 25 2.75 1.64 -2.44
C PRO A 25 3.54 0.58 -3.24
N GLU A 26 3.05 -0.66 -3.28
CA GLU A 26 3.54 -1.66 -4.25
C GLU A 26 2.73 -1.51 -5.55
N VAL A 27 3.16 -0.62 -6.44
CA VAL A 27 2.63 -0.52 -7.82
C VAL A 27 3.57 -1.30 -8.74
N ALA A 28 3.27 -2.57 -8.96
CA ALA A 28 4.00 -3.39 -9.92
C ALA A 28 3.50 -3.09 -11.34
N ARG A 29 4.35 -2.50 -12.19
CA ARG A 29 4.11 -2.41 -13.64
C ARG A 29 4.63 -3.67 -14.32
N SER A 30 3.80 -4.34 -15.12
CA SER A 30 4.26 -5.36 -16.07
C SER A 30 4.43 -4.72 -17.45
N CYS A 31 5.66 -4.38 -17.84
CA CYS A 31 6.00 -4.10 -19.23
C CYS A 31 6.49 -5.41 -19.89
N PRO A 32 5.84 -5.93 -20.95
CA PRO A 32 6.40 -7.03 -21.72
C PRO A 32 7.54 -6.50 -22.59
N GLN A 33 8.79 -6.73 -22.17
CA GLN A 33 9.95 -6.54 -23.03
C GLN A 33 10.04 -7.72 -24.01
N GLY A 34 9.53 -7.53 -25.23
CA GLY A 34 9.83 -8.42 -26.35
C GLY A 34 11.32 -8.37 -26.69
N PRO A 35 11.95 -9.46 -27.14
CA PRO A 35 13.37 -9.49 -27.41
C PRO A 35 13.71 -8.74 -28.71
N HIS A 36 14.61 -7.77 -28.63
CA HIS A 36 15.26 -7.17 -29.80
C HIS A 36 16.32 -8.13 -30.39
N PRO A 37 16.42 -8.27 -31.72
CA PRO A 37 17.43 -9.13 -32.34
C PRO A 37 18.78 -8.39 -32.41
N GLY A 38 19.77 -8.88 -31.66
CA GLY A 38 21.18 -8.50 -31.81
C GLY A 38 21.92 -9.48 -32.75
N PRO A 39 22.97 -9.03 -33.46
CA PRO A 39 23.62 -9.84 -34.50
C PRO A 39 24.53 -10.92 -33.89
N ALA A 40 24.59 -12.07 -34.55
CA ALA A 40 25.42 -13.20 -34.17
C ALA A 40 26.92 -12.95 -34.43
N PRO A 41 27.80 -13.48 -33.56
CA PRO A 41 29.12 -13.88 -34.02
C PRO A 41 29.52 -15.32 -33.61
N ALA A 42 30.19 -15.95 -34.57
CA ALA A 42 31.20 -17.02 -34.54
C ALA A 42 31.15 -18.15 -33.49
N GLN A 43 31.11 -19.38 -34.01
CA GLN A 43 31.23 -20.65 -33.30
C GLN A 43 32.71 -20.97 -32.96
N GLU A 44 32.97 -21.42 -31.73
CA GLU A 44 34.17 -22.20 -31.35
C GLU A 44 33.74 -23.49 -30.61
N PRO A 45 34.53 -24.59 -30.68
CA PRO A 45 34.09 -25.98 -30.46
C PRO A 45 34.03 -26.44 -28.98
N PRO A 46 33.42 -27.61 -28.67
CA PRO A 46 32.90 -27.92 -27.33
C PRO A 46 33.92 -28.57 -26.37
N LEU A 47 33.78 -28.29 -25.07
CA LEU A 47 34.43 -29.00 -23.97
C LEU A 47 33.43 -29.97 -23.26
N PRO A 48 33.84 -31.19 -22.85
CA PRO A 48 32.99 -32.20 -22.20
C PRO A 48 32.82 -31.97 -20.67
N PRO A 49 31.93 -32.73 -19.98
CA PRO A 49 30.92 -32.14 -19.09
C PRO A 49 31.23 -32.33 -17.60
N HIS A 50 31.07 -31.30 -16.78
CA HIS A 50 30.86 -31.49 -15.34
C HIS A 50 29.92 -30.43 -14.73
N GLN A 51 28.78 -30.94 -14.24
CA GLN A 51 27.92 -30.44 -13.17
C GLN A 51 27.05 -29.20 -13.44
N ALA A 52 25.90 -29.46 -14.08
CA ALA A 52 24.73 -28.60 -14.00
C ALA A 52 24.11 -28.69 -12.59
N SER A 53 24.45 -27.74 -11.73
CA SER A 53 23.64 -27.39 -10.56
C SER A 53 22.55 -26.45 -11.04
N THR A 54 21.37 -26.99 -11.34
CA THR A 54 20.20 -26.20 -11.71
C THR A 54 19.63 -25.53 -10.47
N ASN A 55 20.10 -24.33 -10.16
CA ASN A 55 19.30 -23.38 -9.39
C ASN A 55 18.34 -22.72 -10.38
N PRO A 56 17.01 -22.88 -10.25
CA PRO A 56 16.10 -22.03 -11.01
C PRO A 56 16.31 -20.59 -10.53
N GLN A 57 16.90 -19.76 -11.38
CA GLN A 57 16.85 -18.31 -11.25
C GLN A 57 15.38 -17.91 -11.28
N ALA A 58 14.79 -17.76 -10.10
CA ALA A 58 13.58 -16.98 -9.93
C ALA A 58 13.92 -15.57 -10.42
N SER A 59 13.33 -15.20 -11.55
CA SER A 59 13.24 -13.83 -12.04
C SER A 59 12.75 -12.94 -10.89
N GLY A 60 13.68 -12.23 -10.26
CA GLY A 60 13.39 -11.38 -9.12
C GLY A 60 12.50 -10.23 -9.56
N HIS A 61 11.28 -10.18 -9.03
CA HIS A 61 10.52 -8.94 -9.02
C HIS A 61 11.26 -8.00 -8.05
N ASN A 62 11.93 -6.99 -8.59
CA ASN A 62 12.51 -5.93 -7.78
C ASN A 62 11.39 -5.02 -7.26
N SER A 63 10.68 -5.44 -6.20
CA SER A 63 9.85 -4.52 -5.44
C SER A 63 10.77 -3.53 -4.72
N VAL A 64 10.74 -2.27 -5.15
CA VAL A 64 11.41 -1.18 -4.44
C VAL A 64 10.58 -0.85 -3.21
N GLU A 65 11.00 -1.37 -2.05
CA GLU A 65 10.41 -0.98 -0.78
C GLU A 65 10.78 0.47 -0.47
N THR A 66 9.83 1.37 -0.68
CA THR A 66 9.95 2.78 -0.32
C THR A 66 9.04 3.07 0.86
N GLY A 67 9.59 3.65 1.93
CA GLY A 67 8.83 4.05 3.12
C GLY A 67 8.91 5.55 3.36
N ALA A 68 7.80 6.16 3.79
CA ALA A 68 7.75 7.56 4.19
C ALA A 68 7.10 7.70 5.58
N LEU A 69 7.66 8.58 6.42
CA LEU A 69 7.08 8.91 7.71
C LEU A 69 6.21 10.17 7.59
N LEU A 70 4.93 10.03 7.94
CA LEU A 70 3.96 11.11 7.84
C LEU A 70 3.36 11.43 9.21
N GLY A 71 2.72 12.60 9.34
CA GLY A 71 2.16 13.07 10.61
C GLY A 71 0.87 12.36 11.02
N ASN A 72 0.13 11.78 10.07
CA ASN A 72 -1.08 11.00 10.31
C ASN A 72 -1.50 10.16 9.07
N GLY A 73 -2.46 9.25 9.27
CA GLY A 73 -2.99 8.40 8.20
C GLY A 73 -3.68 9.15 7.06
N LYS A 74 -4.28 10.33 7.30
CA LYS A 74 -4.91 11.11 6.22
C LYS A 74 -3.89 11.62 5.23
N GLN A 75 -2.72 12.07 5.71
CA GLN A 75 -1.61 12.46 4.84
C GLN A 75 -1.09 11.27 4.02
N ALA A 76 -1.05 10.08 4.62
CA ALA A 76 -0.67 8.86 3.92
C ALA A 76 -1.65 8.52 2.79
N LEU A 77 -2.95 8.53 3.09
CA LEU A 77 -3.99 8.28 2.11
C LEU A 77 -4.03 9.36 1.02
N SER A 78 -3.71 10.63 1.31
CA SER A 78 -3.55 11.67 0.27
C SER A 78 -2.42 11.37 -0.71
N LEU A 79 -1.26 10.89 -0.25
CA LEU A 79 -0.17 10.51 -1.17
C LEU A 79 -0.55 9.28 -2.01
N VAL A 80 -1.23 8.31 -1.40
CA VAL A 80 -1.75 7.14 -2.13
C VAL A 80 -2.77 7.58 -3.18
N ALA A 81 -3.71 8.47 -2.84
CA ALA A 81 -4.70 8.99 -3.77
C ALA A 81 -4.04 9.73 -4.95
N CYS A 82 -3.04 10.58 -4.70
CA CYS A 82 -2.25 11.19 -5.77
C CYS A 82 -1.60 10.14 -6.69
N ALA A 83 -0.96 9.13 -6.12
CA ALA A 83 -0.30 8.08 -6.89
C ALA A 83 -1.28 7.25 -7.73
N LEU A 84 -2.46 6.94 -7.19
CA LEU A 84 -3.53 6.25 -7.90
C LEU A 84 -4.08 7.09 -9.06
N ARG A 85 -4.29 8.40 -8.85
CA ARG A 85 -4.71 9.33 -9.91
C ARG A 85 -3.68 9.37 -11.04
N ASP A 86 -2.40 9.51 -10.70
CA ASP A 86 -1.31 9.55 -11.68
C ASP A 86 -1.15 8.22 -12.43
N ALA A 87 -1.60 7.11 -11.82
CA ALA A 87 -1.69 5.80 -12.45
C ALA A 87 -2.98 5.59 -13.27
N GLY A 88 -3.88 6.59 -13.34
CA GLY A 88 -5.13 6.52 -14.11
C GLY A 88 -6.25 5.71 -13.43
N VAL A 89 -6.19 5.54 -12.10
CA VAL A 89 -7.25 4.86 -11.34
C VAL A 89 -8.37 5.85 -11.04
N HIS A 90 -9.60 5.46 -11.35
CA HIS A 90 -10.78 6.32 -11.22
C HIS A 90 -11.78 5.85 -10.15
N THR A 91 -11.68 4.61 -9.69
CA THR A 91 -12.61 4.02 -8.72
C THR A 91 -11.85 3.41 -7.54
N VAL A 92 -12.35 3.63 -6.33
CA VAL A 92 -11.87 2.98 -5.11
C VAL A 92 -13.01 2.17 -4.48
N LEU A 93 -12.77 0.87 -4.31
CA LEU A 93 -13.59 -0.03 -3.51
C LEU A 93 -13.16 0.14 -2.04
N ALA A 94 -14.05 0.71 -1.22
CA ALA A 94 -13.78 1.02 0.18
C ALA A 94 -14.75 0.28 1.11
N PRO A 95 -14.35 -0.07 2.34
CA PRO A 95 -15.25 -0.72 3.28
C PRO A 95 -16.38 0.24 3.66
N ARG A 96 -17.63 -0.26 3.69
CA ARG A 96 -18.79 0.50 4.17
C ARG A 96 -18.59 0.97 5.61
N TYR A 97 -17.93 0.16 6.43
CA TYR A 97 -17.47 0.60 7.75
C TYR A 97 -16.18 1.40 7.61
N SER A 98 -16.33 2.70 7.43
CA SER A 98 -15.22 3.66 7.34
C SER A 98 -15.65 5.02 7.91
N CYS A 99 -14.69 5.80 8.36
CA CYS A 99 -14.94 7.20 8.68
C CYS A 99 -14.71 8.04 7.41
N GLU A 100 -15.54 9.06 7.22
CA GLU A 100 -15.51 9.95 6.05
C GLU A 100 -14.10 10.48 5.77
N THR A 101 -13.35 10.82 6.83
CA THR A 101 -12.00 11.36 6.70
C THR A 101 -10.96 10.41 6.11
N MET A 102 -11.21 9.09 6.10
CA MET A 102 -10.37 8.12 5.39
C MET A 102 -10.62 8.16 3.88
N LEU A 103 -11.84 8.49 3.47
CA LEU A 103 -12.26 8.44 2.08
C LEU A 103 -12.06 9.77 1.35
N THR A 104 -12.16 10.89 2.08
CA THR A 104 -11.98 12.26 1.56
C THR A 104 -10.76 12.43 0.65
N PRO A 105 -9.57 11.86 0.94
CA PRO A 105 -8.42 12.01 0.05
C PRO A 105 -8.67 11.51 -1.38
N PHE A 106 -9.41 10.41 -1.55
CA PHE A 106 -9.70 9.86 -2.87
C PHE A 106 -10.75 10.68 -3.63
N GLU A 107 -11.78 11.17 -2.93
CA GLU A 107 -12.81 12.03 -3.50
C GLU A 107 -12.22 13.36 -3.99
N LEU A 108 -11.29 13.95 -3.22
CA LEU A 108 -10.58 15.17 -3.60
C LEU A 108 -9.71 14.98 -4.85
N GLU A 109 -9.24 13.75 -5.09
CA GLU A 109 -8.54 13.38 -6.32
C GLU A 109 -9.48 12.99 -7.48
N GLY A 110 -10.80 13.18 -7.29
CA GLY A 110 -11.82 12.96 -8.31
C GLY A 110 -12.20 11.50 -8.53
N MET A 111 -11.82 10.60 -7.62
CA MET A 111 -12.17 9.19 -7.73
C MET A 111 -13.60 8.92 -7.26
N HIS A 112 -14.28 8.00 -7.94
CA HIS A 112 -15.55 7.45 -7.50
C HIS A 112 -15.33 6.45 -6.36
N LEU A 113 -16.08 6.61 -5.28
CA LEU A 113 -16.08 5.67 -4.16
C LEU A 113 -17.22 4.67 -4.30
N ARG A 114 -16.89 3.38 -4.32
CA ARG A 114 -17.88 2.31 -4.18
C ARG A 114 -17.70 1.65 -2.83
N LEU A 115 -18.70 1.82 -1.97
CA LEU A 115 -18.71 1.17 -0.66
C LEU A 115 -19.07 -0.31 -0.83
N VAL A 116 -18.23 -1.18 -0.25
CA VAL A 116 -18.38 -2.63 -0.22
C VAL A 116 -18.78 -3.04 1.19
N GLU A 117 -19.73 -3.97 1.32
CA GLU A 117 -20.14 -4.46 2.64
C GLU A 117 -18.98 -5.09 3.41
N VAL A 118 -19.16 -5.16 4.72
CA VAL A 118 -18.20 -5.75 5.65
C VAL A 118 -18.82 -6.92 6.38
N GLY A 119 -17.98 -7.87 6.81
CA GLY A 119 -18.38 -8.94 7.71
C GLY A 119 -18.50 -8.49 9.17
N ASP A 120 -18.76 -9.45 10.06
CA ASP A 120 -18.86 -9.23 11.52
C ASP A 120 -17.54 -8.72 12.14
N ASP A 121 -16.41 -8.97 11.46
CA ASP A 121 -15.08 -8.47 11.82
C ASP A 121 -14.81 -7.03 11.34
N LEU A 122 -15.79 -6.40 10.68
CA LEU A 122 -15.71 -5.08 10.06
C LEU A 122 -14.64 -4.97 8.95
N LEU A 123 -14.19 -6.12 8.42
CA LEU A 123 -13.35 -6.21 7.24
C LEU A 123 -14.22 -6.43 6.00
N LEU A 124 -13.68 -6.16 4.82
CA LEU A 124 -14.39 -6.37 3.54
C LEU A 124 -14.96 -7.79 3.46
N ASP A 125 -16.26 -7.91 3.17
CA ASP A 125 -16.86 -9.21 2.89
C ASP A 125 -16.27 -9.77 1.58
N PRO A 126 -15.71 -10.99 1.56
CA PRO A 126 -15.06 -11.53 0.38
C PRO A 126 -16.00 -11.71 -0.82
N THR A 127 -17.27 -12.04 -0.59
CA THR A 127 -18.25 -12.25 -1.66
C THR A 127 -18.61 -10.91 -2.31
N GLU A 128 -18.90 -9.90 -1.49
CA GLU A 128 -19.24 -8.56 -1.95
C GLU A 128 -18.05 -7.87 -2.63
N LEU A 129 -16.83 -8.10 -2.12
CA LEU A 129 -15.61 -7.60 -2.76
C LEU A 129 -15.38 -8.25 -4.12
N ALA A 130 -15.58 -9.58 -4.25
CA ALA A 130 -15.44 -10.27 -5.53
C ALA A 130 -16.44 -9.72 -6.55
N HIS A 131 -17.70 -9.58 -6.16
CA HIS A 131 -18.72 -8.98 -7.01
C HIS A 131 -18.38 -7.53 -7.40
N ALA A 132 -17.85 -6.72 -6.47
CA ALA A 132 -17.43 -5.36 -6.78
C ALA A 132 -16.26 -5.29 -7.78
N LEU A 133 -15.29 -6.20 -7.67
CA LEU A 133 -14.16 -6.32 -8.58
C LEU A 133 -14.57 -6.77 -9.99
N ASP A 134 -15.56 -7.66 -10.10
CA ASP A 134 -16.09 -8.10 -11.40
C ASP A 134 -16.79 -6.95 -12.15
N GLN A 135 -17.43 -6.04 -11.41
CA GLN A 135 -18.12 -4.88 -11.97
C GLN A 135 -17.19 -3.69 -12.23
N GLU A 136 -16.11 -3.55 -11.46
CA GLU A 136 -15.14 -2.46 -11.56
C GLU A 136 -13.70 -3.00 -11.77
N PRO A 137 -13.40 -3.66 -12.90
CA PRO A 137 -12.06 -4.20 -13.14
C PRO A 137 -10.99 -3.10 -13.09
N GLY A 138 -9.95 -3.31 -12.29
CA GLY A 138 -8.85 -2.36 -12.12
C GLY A 138 -9.09 -1.25 -11.09
N ALA A 139 -10.25 -1.25 -10.42
CA ALA A 139 -10.47 -0.36 -9.27
C ALA A 139 -9.46 -0.64 -8.15
N ALA A 140 -9.06 0.42 -7.45
CA ALA A 140 -8.24 0.27 -6.26
C ALA A 140 -9.07 -0.31 -5.11
N VAL A 141 -8.48 -1.18 -4.29
CA VAL A 141 -9.12 -1.76 -3.10
C VAL A 141 -8.47 -1.16 -1.86
N LEU A 142 -9.25 -0.44 -1.05
CA LEU A 142 -8.84 -0.01 0.28
C LEU A 142 -9.24 -1.10 1.28
N HIS A 143 -8.26 -1.79 1.85
CA HIS A 143 -8.45 -2.78 2.90
C HIS A 143 -7.94 -2.22 4.24
N CYS A 144 -8.84 -2.07 5.22
CA CYS A 144 -8.51 -1.58 6.55
C CYS A 144 -8.49 -2.73 7.55
N GLU A 145 -7.40 -2.93 8.29
CA GLU A 145 -7.35 -3.86 9.42
C GLU A 145 -8.00 -3.21 10.67
N THR A 146 -9.32 -3.01 10.59
CA THR A 146 -10.13 -2.29 11.59
C THR A 146 -9.98 -2.89 12.98
N TYR A 147 -9.72 -2.06 14.00
CA TYR A 147 -9.41 -2.48 15.37
C TYR A 147 -8.31 -3.56 15.52
N GLY A 148 -7.43 -3.69 14.51
CA GLY A 148 -6.36 -4.69 14.49
C GLY A 148 -6.82 -6.06 13.99
N ALA A 149 -8.06 -6.19 13.49
CA ALA A 149 -8.54 -7.43 12.89
C ALA A 149 -7.75 -7.76 11.61
N GLN A 150 -7.36 -9.02 11.47
CA GLN A 150 -6.60 -9.50 10.32
C GLN A 150 -7.51 -10.16 9.29
N ALA A 151 -7.18 -9.96 8.02
CA ALA A 151 -7.90 -10.58 6.92
C ALA A 151 -7.97 -12.11 7.05
N SER A 152 -9.16 -12.67 6.89
CA SER A 152 -9.34 -14.11 6.76
C SER A 152 -8.53 -14.68 5.59
N PRO A 153 -8.25 -16.00 5.57
CA PRO A 153 -7.52 -16.62 4.45
C PRO A 153 -8.20 -16.44 3.09
N SER A 154 -9.55 -16.40 3.05
CA SER A 154 -10.31 -16.15 1.82
C SER A 154 -10.15 -14.70 1.36
N LEU A 155 -10.29 -13.71 2.25
CA LEU A 155 -10.09 -12.31 1.93
C LEU A 155 -8.64 -12.05 1.46
N THR A 156 -7.67 -12.60 2.19
CA THR A 156 -6.25 -12.52 1.81
C THR A 156 -5.98 -13.06 0.40
N ARG A 157 -6.60 -14.21 0.06
CA ARG A 157 -6.48 -14.81 -1.27
C ARG A 157 -7.09 -13.91 -2.34
N LEU A 158 -8.27 -13.36 -2.08
CA LEU A 158 -8.98 -12.48 -3.01
C LEU A 158 -8.20 -11.18 -3.26
N LEU A 159 -7.67 -10.53 -2.22
CA LEU A 159 -6.84 -9.33 -2.35
C LEU A 159 -5.58 -9.60 -3.18
N ARG A 160 -4.91 -10.75 -2.98
CA ARG A 160 -3.77 -11.17 -3.79
C ARG A 160 -4.16 -11.43 -5.25
N GLN A 161 -5.34 -11.99 -5.49
CA GLN A 161 -5.85 -12.22 -6.84
C GLN A 161 -6.17 -10.89 -7.55
N ALA A 162 -6.85 -9.96 -6.88
CA ALA A 162 -7.15 -8.62 -7.38
C ALA A 162 -5.85 -7.91 -7.80
N ARG A 163 -4.82 -7.96 -6.94
CA ARG A 163 -3.50 -7.40 -7.25
C ARG A 163 -2.87 -8.00 -8.50
N ARG A 164 -2.89 -9.33 -8.63
CA ARG A 164 -2.35 -10.02 -9.83
C ARG A 164 -3.15 -9.69 -11.09
N ALA A 165 -4.43 -9.37 -10.95
CA ALA A 165 -5.29 -8.94 -12.04
C ALA A 165 -5.16 -7.44 -12.37
N GLY A 166 -4.27 -6.70 -11.69
CA GLY A 166 -3.98 -5.29 -11.98
C GLY A 166 -4.76 -4.28 -11.12
N SER A 167 -5.53 -4.74 -10.12
CA SER A 167 -6.19 -3.85 -9.16
C SER A 167 -5.22 -3.44 -8.04
N PRO A 168 -4.93 -2.15 -7.83
CA PRO A 168 -4.11 -1.71 -6.71
C PRO A 168 -4.73 -2.10 -5.38
N VAL A 169 -3.94 -2.58 -4.42
CA VAL A 169 -4.43 -2.92 -3.07
C VAL A 169 -3.72 -2.03 -2.06
N ILE A 170 -4.49 -1.25 -1.33
CA ILE A 170 -4.06 -0.35 -0.27
C ILE A 170 -4.37 -1.03 1.05
N LEU A 171 -3.35 -1.30 1.86
CA LEU A 171 -3.51 -1.77 3.22
C LEU A 171 -3.44 -0.58 4.19
N ASP A 172 -4.55 -0.27 4.85
CA ASP A 172 -4.55 0.58 6.05
C ASP A 172 -4.36 -0.29 7.29
N ALA A 173 -3.10 -0.40 7.70
CA ALA A 173 -2.67 -1.10 8.91
C ALA A 173 -2.58 -0.18 10.14
N THR A 174 -3.27 0.97 10.16
CA THR A 174 -3.16 1.93 11.27
C THR A 174 -3.43 1.32 12.65
N HIS A 175 -4.33 0.34 12.73
CA HIS A 175 -4.68 -0.33 13.99
C HIS A 175 -3.94 -1.65 14.25
N SER A 176 -3.15 -2.12 13.29
CA SER A 176 -2.41 -3.38 13.35
C SER A 176 -0.89 -3.20 13.21
N LEU A 177 -0.41 -1.96 13.07
CA LEU A 177 0.99 -1.66 12.77
C LEU A 177 1.96 -2.26 13.79
N LEU A 178 1.57 -2.36 15.06
CA LEU A 178 2.42 -2.91 16.12
C LEU A 178 2.54 -4.43 16.04
N GLU A 179 1.52 -5.11 15.55
CA GLU A 179 1.54 -6.54 15.26
C GLU A 179 2.25 -6.88 13.92
N ARG A 180 2.67 -5.85 13.18
CA ARG A 180 3.28 -5.97 11.84
C ARG A 180 4.67 -5.33 11.77
N PRO A 181 5.66 -5.88 12.50
CA PRO A 181 7.01 -5.32 12.56
C PRO A 181 7.68 -5.24 11.18
N GLU A 182 7.27 -6.07 10.22
CA GLU A 182 7.74 -6.00 8.83
C GLU A 182 7.42 -4.67 8.15
N LEU A 183 6.30 -4.02 8.50
CA LEU A 183 5.93 -2.71 7.95
C LEU A 183 6.75 -1.58 8.55
N LEU A 184 7.31 -1.77 9.75
CA LEU A 184 8.19 -0.81 10.43
C LEU A 184 9.66 -0.98 10.05
N ALA A 185 10.04 -2.15 9.52
CA ALA A 185 11.41 -2.44 9.10
C ALA A 185 11.83 -1.67 7.83
N THR A 186 10.88 -1.07 7.12
CA THR A 186 11.17 -0.16 6.00
C THR A 186 11.76 1.14 6.54
N SER A 187 13.09 1.23 6.49
CA SER A 187 13.80 2.46 6.86
C SER A 187 13.39 3.58 5.88
N PRO A 188 12.83 4.70 6.34
CA PRO A 188 12.50 5.80 5.43
C PRO A 188 13.81 6.37 4.91
N ALA A 189 14.16 6.04 3.66
CA ALA A 189 15.14 6.84 2.96
C ALA A 189 14.58 8.25 2.88
N LEU A 190 15.18 9.21 3.61
CA LEU A 190 14.85 10.62 3.42
C LEU A 190 15.24 10.97 1.98
N PRO A 191 14.29 11.33 1.09
CA PRO A 191 14.66 11.70 -0.27
C PRO A 191 15.45 13.01 -0.23
N ALA A 192 16.67 13.00 -0.76
CA ALA A 192 17.41 14.20 -1.04
C ALA A 192 16.85 14.84 -2.32
N GLY A 193 15.95 15.83 -2.18
CA GLY A 193 15.43 16.62 -3.31
C GLY A 193 13.97 16.32 -3.68
N PRO A 194 13.40 17.08 -4.64
CA PRO A 194 11.98 17.06 -4.92
C PRO A 194 11.58 15.65 -5.39
N TRP A 195 10.64 15.08 -4.66
CA TRP A 195 10.06 13.73 -4.76
C TRP A 195 10.07 13.16 -6.18
N GLN A 196 11.06 12.30 -6.47
CA GLN A 196 11.09 11.48 -7.67
C GLN A 196 10.33 10.18 -7.38
N VAL A 197 9.11 10.08 -7.89
CA VAL A 197 8.43 8.79 -8.03
C VAL A 197 9.13 8.06 -9.17
N ALA A 198 9.94 7.06 -8.84
CA ALA A 198 10.61 6.24 -9.85
C ALA A 198 9.56 5.43 -10.62
N LEU A 199 9.36 5.79 -11.89
CA LEU A 199 8.60 5.02 -12.86
C LEU A 199 9.55 3.97 -13.46
N ALA A 200 9.24 2.69 -13.26
CA ALA A 200 9.81 1.58 -14.02
C ALA A 200 8.67 0.70 -14.53
#